data_AF-A0A3B8WJR7-F1
#
_entry.id   AF-A0A3B8WJR7-F1
#
_cell.length_a   1.000
_cell.length_b   1.000
_cell.length_c   1.000
_cell.angle_alpha   90.00
_cell.angle_beta   90.00
_cell.angle_gamma   90.00
#
_symmetry.space_group_name_H-M   'P 1'
#
loop_
_entity.id
_entity.type
_entity.pdbx_description
1 polymer ?
#
loop_
_entity_poly.entity_id
_entity_poly.type
_entity_poly.pdbx_seq_one_letter_code
_entity_poly.pdbx_strand_id
1 'polypeptide(L)'
;PEGIEVADSDRGLIDVMPVSGQGQDYSRLSELLQQIKSQMPDKTDVILEVGPDVDYQTLVSVMDTVRSYQAVVAASVVEAELFPDVSLMDAGEDRNLAARPVEGKGEGA
;
A
#
# COMPACT_ATOMS: atom_id res chain seq x y z
N PRO A 1 -12.92 1.71 0.99
CA PRO A 1 -11.94 2.13 2.03
C PRO A 1 -11.53 3.61 1.87
N GLU A 2 -11.22 4.30 2.97
CA GLU A 2 -10.79 5.70 2.95
C GLU A 2 -9.35 5.92 2.47
N GLY A 3 -8.58 4.85 2.26
CA GLY A 3 -7.17 4.89 1.88
C GLY A 3 -6.45 3.58 2.14
N ILE A 4 -5.13 3.59 1.99
CA ILE A 4 -4.22 2.47 2.22
C ILE A 4 -3.21 2.86 3.30
N GLU A 5 -2.90 1.94 4.19
CA GLU A 5 -1.88 2.08 5.22
C GLU A 5 -0.82 1.00 5.03
N VAL A 6 0.46 1.36 5.19
CA VAL A 6 1.57 0.40 5.15
C VAL A 6 2.31 0.50 6.47
N ALA A 7 2.48 -0.64 7.14
CA ALA A 7 3.18 -0.75 8.41
C ALA A 7 4.13 -1.95 8.38
N ASP A 8 5.20 -1.84 9.15
CA ASP A 8 6.14 -2.93 9.43
C ASP A 8 5.96 -3.38 10.89
N SER A 9 6.02 -4.69 11.12
CA SER A 9 5.74 -5.26 12.44
C SER A 9 6.74 -4.84 13.52
N ASP A 10 7.98 -4.51 13.13
CA ASP A 10 9.04 -4.10 14.05
C ASP A 10 9.14 -2.57 14.17
N ARG A 11 8.87 -1.84 13.08
CA ARG A 11 9.06 -0.38 12.97
C ARG A 11 7.77 0.43 13.13
N GLY A 12 6.61 -0.22 13.02
CA GLY A 12 5.30 0.44 13.05
C GLY A 12 4.94 1.08 11.70
N LEU A 13 4.10 2.12 11.76
CA LEU A 13 3.56 2.81 10.59
C LEU A 13 4.66 3.38 9.68
N ILE A 14 4.63 3.01 8.40
CA ILE A 14 5.55 3.50 7.36
C ILE A 14 4.93 4.65 6.59
N ASP A 15 3.71 4.47 6.06
CA ASP A 15 3.02 5.51 5.30
C ASP A 15 1.49 5.34 5.36
N VAL A 16 0.79 6.45 5.13
CA VAL A 16 -0.67 6.51 5.00
C VAL A 16 -0.99 7.23 3.70
N MET A 17 -1.79 6.57 2.86
CA MET A 17 -2.21 7.06 1.55
C MET A 17 -3.73 7.23 1.55
N PRO A 18 -4.26 8.40 1.92
CA PRO A 18 -5.68 8.67 1.82
C PRO A 18 -6.15 8.54 0.37
N VAL A 19 -7.38 8.05 0.19
CA VAL A 19 -8.05 8.06 -1.10
C VAL A 19 -8.16 9.51 -1.61
N SER A 20 -7.83 9.71 -2.88
CA SER A 20 -7.97 11.01 -3.53
C SER A 20 -9.24 11.05 -4.39
N GLY A 21 -9.57 12.21 -4.96
CA GLY A 21 -10.65 12.31 -5.95
C GLY A 21 -10.44 11.45 -7.22
N GLN A 22 -9.25 10.88 -7.41
CA GLN A 22 -8.90 9.98 -8.51
C GLN A 22 -8.89 8.50 -8.10
N GLY A 23 -9.26 8.18 -6.85
CA GLY A 23 -9.22 6.83 -6.29
C GLY A 23 -8.00 6.57 -5.41
N GLN A 24 -7.69 5.29 -5.20
CA GLN A 24 -6.53 4.84 -4.43
C GLN A 24 -5.22 5.14 -5.17
N ASP A 25 -4.17 5.51 -4.44
CA ASP A 25 -2.86 5.83 -5.01
C ASP A 25 -1.97 4.59 -5.14
N TYR A 26 -2.27 3.76 -6.14
CA TYR A 26 -1.50 2.54 -6.41
C TYR A 26 -0.06 2.84 -6.89
N SER A 27 0.18 4.00 -7.49
CA SER A 27 1.54 4.41 -7.91
C SER A 27 2.42 4.62 -6.69
N ARG A 28 1.94 5.39 -5.71
CA ARG A 28 2.66 5.63 -4.47
C ARG A 28 2.84 4.35 -3.66
N LEU A 29 1.82 3.48 -3.62
CA LEU A 29 1.95 2.16 -2.99
C LEU A 29 3.08 1.36 -3.66
N SER A 30 3.08 1.25 -5.00
CA SER A 30 4.12 0.50 -5.73
C SER A 30 5.52 1.08 -5.48
N GLU A 31 5.67 2.40 -5.53
CA GLU A 31 6.95 3.08 -5.28
C GLU A 31 7.47 2.81 -3.87
N LEU A 32 6.59 2.85 -2.87
CA LEU A 32 6.93 2.54 -1.49
C LEU A 32 7.37 1.08 -1.33
N LEU A 33 6.63 0.14 -1.92
CA LEU A 33 6.95 -1.28 -1.85
C LEU A 33 8.27 -1.62 -2.55
N GLN A 34 8.58 -0.96 -3.67
CA GLN A 34 9.89 -1.07 -4.32
C GLN A 34 11.03 -0.61 -3.39
N GLN A 35 10.84 0.49 -2.65
CA GLN A 35 11.82 0.97 -1.67
C GLN A 35 12.01 -0.03 -0.53
N ILE A 36 10.92 -0.62 -0.02
CA ILE A 36 10.99 -1.65 1.02
C ILE A 36 11.70 -2.91 0.50
N LYS A 37 11.32 -3.41 -0.68
CA LYS A 37 11.95 -4.58 -1.33
C LYS A 37 13.45 -4.36 -1.56
N SER A 38 13.87 -3.14 -1.91
CA SER A 38 15.31 -2.83 -2.08
C SER A 38 16.12 -2.95 -0.78
N GLN A 39 15.49 -2.73 0.38
CA GLN A 39 16.11 -2.89 1.70
C GLN A 39 16.02 -4.33 2.21
N MET A 40 15.04 -5.09 1.73
CA MET A 40 14.74 -6.46 2.15
C MET A 40 14.54 -7.38 0.93
N PRO A 41 15.59 -7.64 0.14
CA PRO A 41 15.47 -8.31 -1.16
C PRO A 41 14.91 -9.74 -1.07
N ASP A 42 15.20 -10.44 0.03
CA ASP A 42 14.77 -11.82 0.25
C ASP A 42 13.34 -11.94 0.80
N LYS A 43 12.69 -10.83 1.18
CA LYS A 43 11.33 -10.85 1.71
C LYS A 43 10.33 -11.03 0.56
N THR A 44 9.43 -12.00 0.68
CA THR A 44 8.41 -12.31 -0.34
C THR A 44 6.98 -12.22 0.20
N ASP A 45 6.82 -12.15 1.52
CA ASP A 45 5.53 -12.17 2.20
C ASP A 45 4.97 -10.78 2.48
N VAL A 46 3.66 -10.64 2.37
CA VAL A 46 2.89 -9.48 2.81
C VAL A 46 1.55 -9.91 3.37
N ILE A 47 1.10 -9.21 4.41
CA ILE A 47 -0.23 -9.39 5.00
C ILE A 47 -1.08 -8.20 4.56
N LEU A 48 -2.22 -8.50 3.91
CA LEU A 48 -3.23 -7.51 3.56
C LEU A 48 -4.36 -7.61 4.58
N GLU A 49 -4.48 -6.59 5.42
CA GLU A 49 -5.64 -6.40 6.29
C GLU A 49 -6.75 -5.71 5.49
N VAL A 50 -7.86 -6.42 5.28
CA VAL A 50 -8.97 -5.99 4.41
C VAL A 50 -10.18 -5.66 5.27
N GLY A 51 -10.63 -4.40 5.23
CA GLY A 51 -11.85 -3.97 5.90
C GLY A 51 -13.12 -4.49 5.21
N PRO A 52 -14.25 -4.55 5.93
CA PRO A 52 -15.51 -5.11 5.41
C PRO A 52 -16.08 -4.33 4.22
N ASP A 53 -15.77 -3.04 4.12
CA ASP A 53 -16.26 -2.14 3.05
C ASP A 53 -15.31 -2.05 1.84
N VAL A 54 -14.34 -2.96 1.72
CA VAL A 54 -13.44 -3.03 0.56
C VAL A 54 -14.14 -3.75 -0.58
N ASP A 55 -14.33 -3.07 -1.70
CA ASP A 55 -14.86 -3.70 -2.90
C ASP A 55 -13.83 -4.61 -3.56
N TYR A 56 -14.32 -5.61 -4.29
CA TYR A 56 -13.49 -6.65 -4.91
C TYR A 56 -12.45 -6.07 -5.89
N GLN A 57 -12.78 -5.01 -6.64
CA GLN A 57 -11.85 -4.43 -7.61
C GLN A 57 -10.69 -3.72 -6.91
N THR A 58 -10.97 -3.02 -5.81
CA THR A 58 -9.94 -2.45 -4.95
C THR A 58 -9.03 -3.54 -4.38
N LEU A 59 -9.59 -4.64 -3.87
CA LEU A 59 -8.78 -5.76 -3.35
C LEU A 59 -7.85 -6.33 -4.43
N VAL A 60 -8.38 -6.64 -5.62
CA VAL A 60 -7.57 -7.17 -6.73
C VAL A 60 -6.47 -6.19 -7.15
N SER A 61 -6.80 -4.90 -7.27
CA SER A 61 -5.82 -3.86 -7.64
C SER A 61 -4.68 -3.76 -6.63
N VAL A 62 -4.99 -3.83 -5.33
CA VAL A 62 -3.96 -3.88 -4.28
C VAL A 62 -3.14 -5.16 -4.40
N MET A 63 -3.78 -6.33 -4.57
CA MET A 63 -3.09 -7.62 -4.72
C MET A 63 -2.11 -7.64 -5.90
N ASP A 64 -2.48 -7.04 -7.04
CA ASP A 64 -1.60 -6.92 -8.20
C ASP A 64 -0.44 -5.96 -7.92
N THR A 65 -0.73 -4.83 -7.26
CA THR A 65 0.26 -3.80 -6.91
C THR A 65 1.30 -4.31 -5.92
N VAL A 66 0.91 -5.16 -4.96
CA VAL A 66 1.84 -5.70 -3.94
C VAL A 66 2.66 -6.88 -4.45
N ARG A 67 2.19 -7.59 -5.48
CA ARG A 67 2.85 -8.77 -6.03
C ARG A 67 4.03 -8.40 -6.92
N SER A 68 3.88 -7.38 -7.76
CA SER A 68 4.87 -7.05 -8.79
C SER A 68 4.72 -5.63 -9.32
N TYR A 69 5.72 -5.17 -10.06
CA TYR A 69 5.66 -3.91 -10.82
C TYR A 69 6.30 -4.07 -12.20
N GLN A 70 5.90 -3.22 -13.15
CA GLN A 70 6.53 -3.19 -14.47
C GLN A 70 7.83 -2.38 -14.42
N ALA A 71 8.93 -3.00 -14.85
CA ALA A 71 10.23 -2.37 -14.97
C ALA A 71 10.71 -2.39 -16.43
N VAL A 72 11.37 -1.32 -16.88
CA VAL A 72 11.97 -1.26 -18.22
C VAL A 72 13.46 -1.61 -18.11
N VAL A 73 13.85 -2.75 -18.67
CA VAL A 73 15.24 -3.22 -18.71
C VAL A 73 15.65 -3.45 -20.16
N ALA A 74 16.74 -2.81 -20.60
CA ALA A 74 17.25 -2.94 -21.96
C ALA A 74 16.16 -2.76 -23.05
N ALA A 75 15.33 -1.73 -22.91
CA ALA A 75 14.20 -1.42 -23.79
C ALA A 75 13.07 -2.47 -23.84
N SER A 76 13.04 -3.41 -22.89
CA SER A 76 11.96 -4.39 -22.71
C SER A 76 11.23 -4.16 -21.39
N VAL A 77 9.91 -4.32 -21.39
CA VAL A 77 9.10 -4.31 -20.16
C VAL A 77 9.14 -5.70 -19.54
N VAL A 78 9.54 -5.78 -18.27
CA VAL A 78 9.54 -7.01 -17.48
C VAL A 78 8.70 -6.81 -16.22
N GLU A 79 8.13 -7.90 -15.73
CA GLU A 79 7.45 -7.91 -14.43
C GLU A 79 8.48 -8.24 -13.34
N ALA A 80 8.74 -7.26 -12.48
CA ALA A 80 9.67 -7.38 -11.37
C ALA A 80 8.89 -7.71 -10.08
N GLU A 81 9.42 -8.66 -9.31
CA GLU A 81 8.80 -9.16 -8.10
C GLU A 81 8.85 -8.15 -6.94
N LEU A 82 7.75 -8.08 -6.19
CA LEU A 82 7.66 -7.42 -4.87
C LEU A 82 7.40 -8.48 -3.78
N PHE A 83 6.15 -8.66 -3.37
CA PHE A 83 5.74 -9.58 -2.30
C PHE A 83 4.67 -10.55 -2.82
N PRO A 84 5.07 -11.62 -3.53
CA PRO A 84 4.13 -12.54 -4.17
C PRO A 84 3.33 -13.40 -3.19
N ASP A 85 3.85 -13.61 -1.97
CA ASP A 85 3.23 -14.45 -0.95
C ASP A 85 2.25 -13.62 -0.11
N VAL A 86 1.08 -13.36 -0.71
CA VAL A 86 0.02 -12.55 -0.10
C VAL A 86 -0.85 -13.38 0.83
N SER A 87 -0.93 -12.97 2.09
CA SER A 87 -1.90 -13.46 3.06
C SER A 87 -2.98 -12.41 3.31
N LEU A 88 -4.24 -12.83 3.44
CA LEU A 88 -5.35 -11.93 3.76
C LEU A 88 -5.73 -12.08 5.24
N MET A 89 -5.97 -10.96 5.90
CA MET A 89 -6.52 -10.89 7.25
C MET A 89 -7.72 -9.95 7.26
N ASP A 90 -8.69 -10.24 8.11
CA ASP A 90 -9.84 -9.36 8.32
C ASP A 90 -9.40 -8.15 9.15
N ALA A 91 -9.63 -6.95 8.62
CA ALA A 91 -9.47 -5.73 9.37
C ALA A 91 -10.80 -5.47 10.06
N GLY A 92 -10.83 -5.58 11.40
CA GLY A 92 -12.07 -5.43 12.17
C GLY A 92 -12.82 -4.12 11.86
N GLU A 93 -14.12 -4.09 12.14
CA GLU A 93 -15.05 -3.02 11.72
C GLU A 93 -14.64 -1.60 12.19
N ASP A 94 -13.85 -1.48 13.26
CA ASP A 94 -13.40 -0.22 13.85
C ASP A 94 -12.04 0.29 13.29
N ARG A 95 -11.49 -0.37 12.27
CA ARG A 95 -10.21 0.05 11.65
C ARG A 95 -10.39 1.38 10.91
N ASN A 96 -9.84 2.43 11.50
CA ASN A 96 -9.71 3.74 10.87
C ASN A 96 -8.27 3.94 10.38
N LEU A 97 -8.09 4.71 9.31
CA LEU A 97 -6.76 5.12 8.85
C LEU A 97 -6.02 5.81 9.99
N ALA A 98 -4.76 5.45 10.22
CA ALA A 98 -3.90 6.21 11.12
C ALA A 98 -3.98 7.70 10.76
N ALA A 99 -4.15 8.54 11.78
CA ALA A 99 -4.63 9.92 11.68
C ALA A 99 -4.14 10.58 10.38
N ARG A 100 -5.08 10.87 9.47
CA ARG A 100 -4.85 11.79 8.34
C ARG A 100 -3.97 12.92 8.87
N PRO A 101 -2.79 13.21 8.30
CA PRO A 101 -2.10 14.42 8.68
C PRO A 101 -3.09 15.55 8.39
N VAL A 102 -3.69 16.07 9.45
CA VAL A 102 -4.56 17.23 9.38
C VAL A 102 -3.67 18.27 8.73
N GLU A 103 -3.99 18.70 7.51
CA GLU A 103 -3.40 19.91 6.95
C GLU A 103 -3.69 21.03 7.95
N GLY A 104 -2.73 21.27 8.84
CA GLY A 104 -2.72 22.41 9.74
C GLY A 104 -2.59 23.66 8.89
N LYS A 105 -3.72 24.31 8.61
CA LYS A 105 -3.79 25.69 8.13
C LYS A 105 -5.11 26.31 8.59
N GLY A 106 -5.16 27.15 9.61
CA GLY A 106 -4.08 27.66 10.43
C GLY A 106 -4.59 28.34 11.70
N GLU A 107 -3.75 28.31 12.73
CA GLU A 107 -3.68 29.38 13.72
C GLU A 107 -2.75 30.46 13.16
N GLY A 108 -3.21 31.71 13.16
CA GLY A 108 -2.36 32.86 12.87
C GLY A 108 -3.07 34.02 12.18
N ALA A 109 -3.95 34.71 12.92
CA ALA A 109 -4.00 36.18 13.08
C ALA A 109 -5.28 36.59 13.83
#